data_AF-A0A9E2MIE5-F1
#
_entry.id   AF-A0A9E2MIE5-F1
#
_cell.length_a   1.000
_cell.length_b   1.000
_cell.length_c   1.000
_cell.angle_alpha   90.00
_cell.angle_beta   90.00
_cell.angle_gamma   90.00
#
_symmetry.space_group_name_H-M   'P 1'
#
loop_
_entity.id
_entity.type
_entity.pdbx_description
1 polymer ?
#
loop_
_entity_poly.entity_id
_entity_poly.type
_entity_poly.pdbx_seq_one_letter_code
_entity_poly.pdbx_strand_id
1 'polypeptide(L)'
;MKLFKRKKKQNRFLQLLTQQAEFAVRGMETLREYMKQPDATLAESVSQFEKEADEVRRILIDELNHTFVTPFDREDIFALSLTVDDVLDYANTTVDTMVIFKVEPNSYIEQIVSLLADAAMEIYRGVIRLEDHPSVANDHAVRAKALENRIEHVYREALSQLFDDPEDLNGVMEILKLREIYRHLSNAADRVDAAANTIADIVVKWM
;
A
#
# COMPACT_ATOMS: atom_id res chain seq x y z
N MET A 1 -0.68 35.85 -32.17
CA MET A 1 -1.84 35.27 -31.45
C MET A 1 -1.32 34.10 -30.61
N LYS A 2 -1.06 34.30 -29.32
CA LYS A 2 -0.54 33.23 -28.44
C LYS A 2 -1.69 32.30 -28.11
N LEU A 3 -1.72 31.11 -28.73
CA LEU A 3 -2.59 30.01 -28.28
C LEU A 3 -2.13 29.61 -26.87
N PHE A 4 -2.90 30.01 -25.86
CA PHE A 4 -2.79 29.42 -24.54
C PHE A 4 -3.14 27.93 -24.67
N LYS A 5 -2.14 27.04 -24.65
CA LYS A 5 -2.34 25.62 -24.39
C LYS A 5 -2.92 25.50 -22.97
N ARG A 6 -4.25 25.40 -22.88
CA ARG A 6 -4.96 25.09 -21.63
C ARG A 6 -4.44 23.73 -21.18
N LYS A 7 -3.65 23.70 -20.10
CA LYS A 7 -3.18 22.45 -19.49
C LYS A 7 -4.43 21.63 -19.17
N LYS A 8 -4.54 20.41 -19.73
CA LYS A 8 -5.69 19.52 -19.51
C LYS A 8 -5.77 19.31 -17.99
N LYS A 9 -6.89 19.67 -17.36
CA LYS A 9 -7.08 19.45 -15.93
C LYS A 9 -7.16 17.93 -15.76
N GLN A 10 -6.32 17.36 -14.90
CA GLN A 10 -6.31 15.93 -14.61
C GLN A 10 -7.73 15.47 -14.23
N ASN A 11 -8.11 14.26 -14.64
CA ASN A 11 -9.42 13.71 -14.31
C ASN A 11 -9.64 13.68 -12.78
N ARG A 12 -10.85 14.01 -12.31
CA ARG A 12 -11.22 14.02 -10.88
C ARG A 12 -10.97 12.68 -10.20
N PHE A 13 -11.31 11.56 -10.84
CA PHE A 13 -11.06 10.23 -10.29
C PHE A 13 -9.55 9.96 -10.15
N LEU A 14 -8.76 10.36 -11.14
CA LEU A 14 -7.31 10.18 -11.08
C LEU A 14 -6.67 11.06 -10.01
N GLN A 15 -7.21 12.27 -9.77
CA GLN A 15 -6.78 13.12 -8.64
C GLN A 15 -7.03 12.44 -7.30
N LEU A 16 -8.22 11.85 -7.11
CA LEU A 16 -8.59 11.16 -5.87
C LEU A 16 -7.76 9.88 -5.66
N LEU A 17 -7.54 9.09 -6.72
CA LEU A 17 -6.66 7.92 -6.68
C LEU A 17 -5.20 8.32 -6.38
N THR A 18 -4.72 9.40 -6.98
CA THR A 18 -3.38 9.94 -6.72
C THR A 18 -3.24 10.34 -5.25
N GLN A 19 -4.26 10.99 -4.69
CA GLN A 19 -4.28 11.43 -3.30
C GLN A 19 -4.29 10.25 -2.33
N GLN A 20 -5.11 9.20 -2.59
CA GLN A 20 -5.08 7.96 -1.82
C GLN A 20 -3.70 7.30 -1.86
N ALA A 21 -3.10 7.18 -3.06
CA ALA A 21 -1.78 6.58 -3.20
C ALA A 21 -0.67 7.41 -2.52
N GLU A 22 -0.80 8.74 -2.49
CA GLU A 22 0.10 9.61 -1.75
C GLU A 22 -0.01 9.38 -0.23
N PHE A 23 -1.22 9.23 0.30
CA PHE A 23 -1.39 8.87 1.71
C PHE A 23 -0.83 7.48 2.03
N ALA A 24 -1.04 6.48 1.16
CA ALA A 24 -0.45 5.16 1.32
C ALA A 24 1.09 5.23 1.38
N VAL A 25 1.72 6.02 0.50
CA VAL A 25 3.17 6.28 0.56
C VAL A 25 3.56 6.91 1.89
N ARG A 26 2.87 7.97 2.32
CA ARG A 26 3.20 8.67 3.57
C ARG A 26 3.07 7.76 4.78
N GLY A 27 1.99 6.99 4.87
CA GLY A 27 1.78 6.03 5.95
C GLY A 27 2.81 4.91 5.97
N MET A 28 3.17 4.36 4.80
CA MET A 28 4.23 3.35 4.72
C MET A 28 5.61 3.90 5.08
N GLU A 29 5.91 5.14 4.70
CA GLU A 29 7.15 5.84 5.08
C GLU A 29 7.20 6.08 6.59
N THR A 30 6.11 6.53 7.20
CA THR A 30 6.01 6.69 8.65
C THR A 30 6.12 5.35 9.38
N LEU A 31 5.52 4.29 8.85
CA LEU A 31 5.71 2.94 9.38
C LEU A 31 7.18 2.52 9.30
N ARG A 32 7.86 2.82 8.20
CA ARG A 32 9.29 2.55 8.02
C ARG A 32 10.16 3.33 9.01
N GLU A 33 9.77 4.54 9.37
CA GLU A 33 10.42 5.31 10.44
C GLU A 33 10.15 4.68 11.82
N TYR A 34 8.92 4.27 12.09
CA TYR A 34 8.54 3.56 13.31
C TYR A 34 9.37 2.29 13.51
N MET A 35 9.66 1.52 12.46
CA MET A 35 10.50 0.32 12.57
C MET A 35 11.94 0.61 13.00
N LYS A 36 12.44 1.82 12.76
CA LYS A 36 13.80 2.22 13.20
C LYS A 36 13.81 2.76 14.61
N GLN A 37 12.74 3.47 14.99
CA GLN A 37 12.60 4.10 16.28
C GLN A 37 11.12 4.09 16.68
N PRO A 38 10.66 3.03 17.36
CA PRO A 38 9.27 2.93 17.81
C PRO A 38 8.89 4.12 18.69
N ASP A 39 7.88 4.86 18.25
CA ASP A 39 7.40 6.06 18.93
C ASP A 39 5.87 6.18 18.78
N ALA A 40 5.21 6.58 19.86
CA ALA A 40 3.75 6.67 19.90
C ALA A 40 3.19 7.71 18.92
N THR A 41 3.92 8.79 18.66
CA THR A 41 3.49 9.83 17.71
C THR A 41 3.61 9.36 16.27
N LEU A 42 4.58 8.49 15.96
CA LEU A 42 4.68 7.84 14.65
C LEU A 42 3.52 6.85 14.44
N ALA A 43 3.18 6.05 15.45
CA ALA A 43 2.02 5.16 15.39
C ALA A 43 0.71 5.93 15.16
N GLU A 44 0.49 7.02 15.92
CA GLU A 44 -0.68 7.89 15.74
C GLU A 44 -0.70 8.54 14.35
N SER A 45 0.47 8.91 13.80
CA SER A 45 0.58 9.48 12.46
C SER A 45 0.18 8.49 11.36
N VAL A 46 0.53 7.19 11.49
CA VAL A 46 0.05 6.15 10.55
C VAL A 46 -1.48 6.07 10.58
N SER A 47 -2.08 6.03 11.78
CA SER A 47 -3.54 6.04 11.93
C SER A 47 -4.19 7.31 11.38
N GLN A 48 -3.53 8.46 11.48
CA GLN A 48 -4.03 9.68 10.88
C GLN A 48 -4.05 9.60 9.35
N PHE A 49 -2.99 9.08 8.73
CA PHE A 49 -2.96 8.92 7.27
C PHE A 49 -4.01 7.95 6.76
N GLU A 50 -4.25 6.85 7.48
CA GLU A 50 -5.32 5.90 7.16
C GLU A 50 -6.68 6.62 7.13
N LYS A 51 -7.06 7.32 8.21
CA LYS A 51 -8.32 8.09 8.26
C LYS A 51 -8.44 9.14 7.15
N GLU A 52 -7.33 9.80 6.80
CA GLU A 52 -7.31 10.80 5.72
C GLU A 52 -7.50 10.14 4.35
N ALA A 53 -6.89 8.97 4.11
CA ALA A 53 -7.07 8.20 2.87
C ALA A 53 -8.51 7.66 2.74
N ASP A 54 -9.04 7.14 3.85
CA ASP A 54 -10.35 6.54 3.96
C ASP A 54 -11.47 7.57 3.64
N GLU A 55 -11.29 8.82 4.08
CA GLU A 55 -12.17 9.94 3.70
C GLU A 55 -12.09 10.26 2.19
N VAL A 56 -10.90 10.26 1.60
CA VAL A 56 -10.74 10.45 0.14
C VAL A 56 -11.39 9.30 -0.63
N ARG A 57 -11.30 8.08 -0.12
CA ARG A 57 -11.96 6.92 -0.69
C ARG A 57 -13.47 7.04 -0.66
N ARG A 58 -14.07 7.50 0.45
CA ARG A 58 -15.52 7.77 0.53
C ARG A 58 -15.97 8.79 -0.51
N ILE A 59 -15.20 9.87 -0.68
CA ILE A 59 -15.46 10.88 -1.72
C ILE A 59 -15.39 10.25 -3.12
N LEU A 60 -14.40 9.39 -3.39
CA LEU A 60 -14.28 8.70 -4.67
C LEU A 60 -15.48 7.80 -4.96
N ILE A 61 -15.95 7.05 -3.95
CA ILE A 61 -17.13 6.17 -4.09
C ILE A 61 -18.39 7.01 -4.36
N ASP A 62 -18.57 8.13 -3.67
CA ASP A 62 -19.70 9.04 -3.91
C ASP A 62 -19.67 9.62 -5.34
N GLU A 63 -18.51 10.08 -5.80
CA GLU A 63 -18.30 10.57 -7.17
C GLU A 63 -18.58 9.48 -8.20
N LEU A 64 -18.19 8.23 -7.93
CA LEU A 64 -18.52 7.08 -8.78
C LEU A 64 -20.03 6.86 -8.81
N ASN A 65 -20.75 6.93 -7.70
CA ASN A 65 -22.20 6.74 -7.68
C ASN A 65 -22.97 7.82 -8.47
N HIS A 66 -22.44 9.04 -8.50
CA HIS A 66 -23.10 10.18 -9.15
C HIS A 66 -22.62 10.51 -10.57
N THR A 67 -21.64 9.76 -11.11
CA THR A 67 -21.06 10.05 -12.43
C THR A 67 -21.41 9.03 -13.50
N PHE A 68 -22.10 9.44 -14.57
CA PHE A 68 -22.46 8.53 -15.67
C PHE A 68 -21.27 8.14 -16.56
N VAL A 69 -20.34 9.04 -16.83
CA VAL A 69 -19.18 8.81 -17.72
C VAL A 69 -17.87 8.91 -16.93
N THR A 70 -17.08 7.83 -16.95
CA THR A 70 -15.81 7.70 -16.21
C THR A 70 -14.62 7.61 -17.17
N PRO A 71 -13.39 7.97 -16.75
CA PRO A 71 -12.20 7.94 -17.60
C PRO A 71 -11.70 6.52 -17.91
N PHE A 72 -11.98 5.59 -17.01
CA PHE A 72 -11.67 4.17 -17.07
C PHE A 72 -12.92 3.41 -16.63
N ASP A 73 -12.92 2.08 -16.75
CA ASP A 73 -14.02 1.27 -16.26
C ASP A 73 -14.24 1.54 -14.76
N ARG A 74 -15.51 1.72 -14.36
CA ARG A 74 -15.90 1.99 -12.97
C ARG A 74 -15.36 0.95 -12.00
N GLU A 75 -15.38 -0.31 -12.43
CA GLU A 75 -14.89 -1.45 -11.64
C GLU A 75 -13.39 -1.35 -11.40
N ASP A 76 -12.61 -0.90 -12.39
CA ASP A 76 -11.16 -0.73 -12.25
C ASP A 76 -10.81 0.46 -11.34
N ILE A 77 -11.55 1.57 -11.44
CA ILE A 77 -11.38 2.73 -10.53
C ILE A 77 -11.67 2.30 -9.09
N PHE A 78 -12.76 1.54 -8.89
CA PHE A 78 -13.13 1.04 -7.58
C PHE A 78 -12.09 0.05 -7.03
N ALA A 79 -11.64 -0.91 -7.84
CA ALA A 79 -10.65 -1.90 -7.46
C ALA A 79 -9.29 -1.27 -7.13
N LEU A 80 -8.86 -0.29 -7.92
CA LEU A 80 -7.61 0.42 -7.66
C LEU A 80 -7.69 1.26 -6.38
N SER A 81 -8.82 1.93 -6.14
CA SER A 81 -9.05 2.65 -4.88
C SER A 81 -9.01 1.70 -3.69
N LEU A 82 -9.73 0.57 -3.74
CA LEU A 82 -9.77 -0.41 -2.66
C LEU A 82 -8.38 -0.99 -2.37
N THR A 83 -7.65 -1.41 -3.40
CA THR A 83 -6.35 -2.07 -3.21
C THR A 83 -5.26 -1.12 -2.73
N VAL A 84 -5.30 0.16 -3.10
CA VAL A 84 -4.39 1.19 -2.57
C VAL A 84 -4.69 1.50 -1.10
N ASP A 85 -5.97 1.59 -0.76
CA ASP A 85 -6.46 1.82 0.61
C ASP A 85 -6.06 0.67 1.55
N ASP A 86 -6.32 -0.58 1.13
CA ASP A 86 -5.98 -1.76 1.92
C ASP A 86 -4.48 -1.84 2.28
N VAL A 87 -3.56 -1.29 1.46
CA VAL A 87 -2.12 -1.24 1.78
C VAL A 87 -1.88 -0.40 3.04
N LEU A 88 -2.53 0.75 3.14
CA LEU A 88 -2.41 1.66 4.28
C LEU A 88 -3.13 1.10 5.51
N ASP A 89 -4.28 0.45 5.33
CA ASP A 89 -4.99 -0.24 6.40
C ASP A 89 -4.14 -1.31 7.07
N TYR A 90 -3.42 -2.11 6.28
CA TYR A 90 -2.48 -3.09 6.83
C TYR A 90 -1.27 -2.43 7.50
N ALA A 91 -0.81 -1.27 7.03
CA ALA A 91 0.22 -0.50 7.71
C ALA A 91 -0.25 -0.06 9.10
N ASN A 92 -1.45 0.49 9.19
CA ASN A 92 -2.09 0.91 10.44
C ASN A 92 -2.32 -0.28 11.38
N THR A 93 -2.92 -1.36 10.87
CA THR A 93 -3.16 -2.57 11.65
C THR A 93 -1.85 -3.20 12.14
N THR A 94 -0.77 -3.14 11.36
CA THR A 94 0.55 -3.62 11.76
C THR A 94 1.06 -2.85 12.97
N VAL A 95 1.10 -1.50 12.90
CA VAL A 95 1.63 -0.69 14.00
C VAL A 95 0.77 -0.81 15.26
N ASP A 96 -0.56 -0.81 15.12
CA ASP A 96 -1.48 -0.99 16.24
C ASP A 96 -1.26 -2.34 16.91
N THR A 97 -1.11 -3.41 16.12
CA THR A 97 -0.87 -4.76 16.65
C THR A 97 0.48 -4.85 17.35
N MET A 98 1.54 -4.23 16.82
CA MET A 98 2.85 -4.16 17.48
C MET A 98 2.75 -3.47 18.84
N VAL A 99 2.02 -2.35 18.93
CA VAL A 99 1.79 -1.62 20.19
C VAL A 99 0.98 -2.48 21.18
N ILE A 100 -0.11 -3.10 20.74
CA ILE A 100 -0.98 -3.93 21.60
C ILE A 100 -0.22 -5.16 22.12
N PHE A 101 0.54 -5.83 21.26
CA PHE A 101 1.29 -7.04 21.62
C PHE A 101 2.65 -6.76 22.25
N LYS A 102 3.09 -5.49 22.25
CA LYS A 102 4.41 -5.04 22.72
C LYS A 102 5.53 -5.78 21.99
N VAL A 103 5.43 -5.81 20.67
CA VAL A 103 6.42 -6.41 19.78
C VAL A 103 7.34 -5.31 19.26
N GLU A 104 8.63 -5.47 19.49
CA GLU A 104 9.66 -4.60 18.91
C GLU A 104 9.95 -5.01 17.46
N PRO A 105 10.31 -4.08 16.58
CA PRO A 105 10.78 -4.40 15.23
C PRO A 105 11.98 -5.35 15.28
N ASN A 106 11.98 -6.34 14.40
CA ASN A 106 13.15 -7.17 14.12
C ASN A 106 13.59 -6.99 12.67
N SER A 107 14.74 -7.57 12.32
CA SER A 107 15.34 -7.40 10.99
C SER A 107 14.41 -7.80 9.84
N TYR A 108 13.56 -8.82 10.03
CA TYR A 108 12.61 -9.23 8.99
C TYR A 108 11.46 -8.24 8.85
N ILE A 109 10.91 -7.76 9.97
CA ILE A 109 9.87 -6.72 9.98
C ILE A 109 10.40 -5.46 9.28
N GLU A 110 11.58 -4.98 9.67
CA GLU A 110 12.24 -3.81 9.07
C GLU A 110 12.43 -3.98 7.56
N GLN A 111 12.92 -5.16 7.14
CA GLN A 111 13.16 -5.44 5.73
C GLN A 111 11.87 -5.48 4.92
N ILE A 112 10.82 -6.16 5.41
CA ILE A 112 9.53 -6.24 4.73
C ILE A 112 8.88 -4.85 4.63
N VAL A 113 8.85 -4.08 5.72
CA VAL A 113 8.29 -2.72 5.73
C VAL A 113 9.05 -1.81 4.76
N SER A 114 10.38 -1.92 4.69
CA SER A 114 11.16 -1.16 3.72
C SER A 114 10.76 -1.47 2.28
N LEU A 115 10.59 -2.76 1.94
CA LEU A 115 10.16 -3.18 0.61
C LEU A 115 8.73 -2.74 0.30
N LEU A 116 7.82 -2.80 1.27
CA LEU A 116 6.43 -2.32 1.12
C LEU A 116 6.38 -0.81 0.86
N ALA A 117 7.21 -0.01 1.55
CA ALA A 117 7.29 1.43 1.30
C ALA A 117 7.78 1.73 -0.13
N ASP A 118 8.80 1.00 -0.59
CA ASP A 118 9.28 1.10 -1.98
C ASP A 118 8.17 0.67 -2.97
N ALA A 119 7.38 -0.34 -2.64
CA ALA A 119 6.32 -0.82 -3.51
C ALA A 119 5.12 0.14 -3.56
N ALA A 120 4.72 0.72 -2.43
CA ALA A 120 3.72 1.78 -2.38
C ALA A 120 4.13 3.00 -3.24
N MET A 121 5.42 3.35 -3.22
CA MET A 121 5.97 4.39 -4.09
C MET A 121 5.86 4.02 -5.58
N GLU A 122 6.11 2.77 -5.95
CA GLU A 122 5.90 2.30 -7.32
C GLU A 122 4.42 2.34 -7.72
N ILE A 123 3.49 1.93 -6.85
CA ILE A 123 2.05 2.07 -7.10
C ILE A 123 1.66 3.53 -7.32
N TYR A 124 2.07 4.44 -6.43
CA TYR A 124 1.84 5.89 -6.59
C TYR A 124 2.37 6.39 -7.94
N ARG A 125 3.60 6.02 -8.31
CA ARG A 125 4.21 6.41 -9.58
C ARG A 125 3.46 5.86 -10.79
N GLY A 126 2.88 4.66 -10.67
CA GLY A 126 1.99 4.06 -11.66
C GLY A 126 0.70 4.87 -11.83
N VAL A 127 0.01 5.15 -10.72
CA VAL A 127 -1.24 5.92 -10.69
C VAL A 127 -1.06 7.29 -11.35
N ILE A 128 -0.04 8.07 -10.98
CA ILE A 128 0.14 9.43 -11.54
C ILE A 128 0.47 9.45 -13.03
N ARG A 129 0.88 8.32 -13.62
CA ARG A 129 1.22 8.18 -15.04
C ARG A 129 0.12 7.51 -15.85
N LEU A 130 -0.93 7.01 -15.21
CA LEU A 130 -1.93 6.13 -15.81
C LEU A 130 -2.65 6.76 -17.00
N GLU A 131 -3.02 8.04 -16.93
CA GLU A 131 -3.72 8.75 -18.03
C GLU A 131 -2.78 9.14 -19.19
N ASP A 132 -1.62 9.71 -18.89
CA ASP A 132 -0.76 10.34 -19.92
C ASP A 132 0.32 9.41 -20.47
N HIS A 133 0.76 8.41 -19.69
CA HIS A 133 1.90 7.55 -19.99
C HIS A 133 1.64 6.09 -19.56
N PRO A 134 0.64 5.41 -20.15
CA PRO A 134 0.18 4.09 -19.70
C PRO A 134 1.27 3.00 -19.74
N SER A 135 2.14 2.99 -20.76
CA SER A 135 3.28 2.04 -20.79
C SER A 135 4.24 2.25 -19.61
N VAL A 136 4.49 3.49 -19.21
CA VAL A 136 5.35 3.80 -18.04
C VAL A 136 4.63 3.44 -16.74
N ALA A 137 3.31 3.63 -16.67
CA ALA A 137 2.50 3.17 -15.54
C ALA A 137 2.59 1.64 -15.37
N ASN A 138 2.55 0.89 -16.47
CA ASN A 138 2.73 -0.56 -16.46
C ASN A 138 4.15 -0.97 -16.01
N ASP A 139 5.20 -0.24 -16.41
CA ASP A 139 6.55 -0.51 -15.91
C ASP A 139 6.65 -0.36 -14.37
N HIS A 140 5.92 0.59 -13.80
CA HIS A 140 5.82 0.74 -12.34
C HIS A 140 5.05 -0.42 -11.69
N ALA A 141 3.94 -0.87 -12.30
CA ALA A 141 3.21 -2.05 -11.83
C ALA A 141 4.09 -3.32 -11.82
N VAL A 142 4.89 -3.53 -12.88
CA VAL A 142 5.85 -4.66 -12.94
C VAL A 142 6.89 -4.57 -11.82
N ARG A 143 7.39 -3.37 -11.52
CA ARG A 143 8.33 -3.18 -10.40
C ARG A 143 7.69 -3.43 -9.03
N ALA A 144 6.46 -2.96 -8.81
CA ALA A 144 5.70 -3.24 -7.59
C ALA A 144 5.50 -4.75 -7.39
N LYS A 145 5.14 -5.48 -8.44
CA LYS A 145 5.04 -6.95 -8.43
C LYS A 145 6.39 -7.61 -8.09
N ALA A 146 7.49 -7.12 -8.65
CA ALA A 146 8.81 -7.65 -8.32
C ALA A 146 9.20 -7.41 -6.84
N LEU A 147 8.74 -6.32 -6.23
CA LEU A 147 8.92 -6.05 -4.80
C LEU A 147 8.07 -6.96 -3.93
N GLU A 148 6.81 -7.22 -4.31
CA GLU A 148 5.96 -8.21 -3.64
C GLU A 148 6.62 -9.60 -3.60
N ASN A 149 7.14 -10.09 -4.73
CA ASN A 149 7.82 -11.39 -4.77
C ASN A 149 9.03 -11.45 -3.82
N ARG A 150 9.74 -10.33 -3.64
CA ARG A 150 10.85 -10.23 -2.67
C ARG A 150 10.33 -10.23 -1.24
N ILE A 151 9.22 -9.55 -0.96
CA ILE A 151 8.57 -9.57 0.35
C ILE A 151 8.12 -10.99 0.70
N GLU A 152 7.50 -11.71 -0.24
CA GLU A 152 7.06 -13.09 -0.03
C GLU A 152 8.24 -13.99 0.34
N HIS A 153 9.40 -13.82 -0.32
CA HIS A 153 10.60 -14.56 0.01
C HIS A 153 11.07 -14.30 1.45
N VAL A 154 11.20 -13.02 1.83
CA VAL A 154 11.60 -12.61 3.19
C VAL A 154 10.59 -13.09 4.24
N TYR A 155 9.30 -13.03 3.94
CA TYR A 155 8.23 -13.55 4.79
C TYR A 155 8.37 -15.06 5.04
N ARG A 156 8.65 -15.84 4.00
CA ARG A 156 8.83 -17.30 4.11
C ARG A 156 10.10 -17.65 4.91
N GLU A 157 11.18 -16.89 4.73
CA GLU A 157 12.40 -17.03 5.55
C GLU A 157 12.12 -16.71 7.02
N ALA A 158 11.44 -15.59 7.29
CA ALA A 158 11.06 -15.18 8.63
C ALA A 158 10.19 -16.24 9.33
N LEU A 159 9.21 -16.81 8.61
CA LEU A 159 8.39 -17.90 9.13
C LEU A 159 9.20 -19.16 9.40
N SER A 160 10.13 -19.54 8.51
CA SER A 160 10.97 -20.71 8.72
C SER A 160 11.77 -20.59 10.01
N GLN A 161 12.39 -19.42 10.23
CA GLN A 161 13.18 -19.17 11.44
C GLN A 161 12.30 -19.03 12.69
N LEU A 162 11.08 -18.51 12.55
CA LEU A 162 10.18 -18.29 13.68
C LEU A 162 9.83 -19.58 14.43
N PHE A 163 9.81 -20.72 13.74
CA PHE A 163 9.42 -22.00 14.33
C PHE A 163 10.61 -22.87 14.80
N ASP A 164 11.83 -22.32 14.83
CA ASP A 164 13.00 -23.05 15.36
C ASP A 164 12.93 -23.13 16.90
N ASP A 165 12.78 -24.36 17.42
CA ASP A 165 12.89 -24.81 18.83
C ASP A 165 12.49 -23.80 19.94
N PRO A 166 11.18 -23.60 20.21
CA PRO A 166 10.75 -22.81 21.36
C PRO A 166 11.10 -23.50 22.68
N GLU A 167 11.88 -22.84 23.53
CA GLU A 167 12.36 -23.39 24.80
C GLU A 167 11.27 -23.46 25.89
N ASP A 168 10.29 -22.56 25.86
CA ASP A 168 9.24 -22.43 26.88
C ASP A 168 7.91 -21.83 26.35
N LEU A 169 6.94 -21.65 27.25
CA LEU A 169 5.65 -21.03 26.92
C LEU A 169 5.77 -19.56 26.47
N ASN A 170 6.80 -18.83 26.93
CA ASN A 170 7.02 -17.45 26.50
C ASN A 170 7.47 -17.41 25.04
N GLY A 171 8.35 -18.32 24.63
CA GLY A 171 8.75 -18.51 23.23
C GLY A 171 7.54 -18.80 22.34
N VAL A 172 6.63 -19.68 22.78
CA VAL A 172 5.39 -19.97 22.03
C VAL A 172 4.49 -18.72 21.90
N MET A 173 4.36 -17.91 22.96
CA MET A 173 3.60 -16.66 22.89
C MET A 173 4.23 -15.66 21.92
N GLU A 174 5.56 -15.55 21.90
CA GLU A 174 6.28 -14.67 20.99
C GLU A 174 6.10 -15.09 19.53
N ILE A 175 6.13 -16.40 19.26
CA ILE A 175 5.82 -16.96 17.94
C ILE A 175 4.43 -16.54 17.46
N LEU A 176 3.42 -16.63 18.33
CA LEU A 176 2.05 -16.24 17.96
C LEU A 176 1.95 -14.76 17.62
N LYS A 177 2.58 -13.89 18.41
CA LYS A 177 2.60 -12.44 18.17
C LYS A 177 3.29 -12.10 16.85
N LEU A 178 4.52 -12.58 16.65
CA LEU A 178 5.32 -12.31 15.46
C LEU A 178 4.66 -12.86 14.20
N ARG A 179 4.05 -14.05 14.27
CA ARG A 179 3.31 -14.63 13.14
C ARG A 179 2.16 -13.72 12.69
N GLU A 180 1.46 -13.08 13.62
CA GLU A 180 0.38 -12.14 13.30
C GLU A 180 0.93 -10.89 12.59
N ILE A 181 2.02 -10.32 13.11
CA ILE A 181 2.70 -9.17 12.48
C ILE A 181 3.17 -9.53 11.07
N TYR A 182 3.84 -10.67 10.90
CA TYR A 182 4.26 -11.14 9.59
C TYR A 182 3.08 -11.38 8.65
N ARG A 183 1.93 -11.85 9.16
CA ARG A 183 0.74 -12.04 8.35
C ARG A 183 0.17 -10.71 7.85
N HIS A 184 0.09 -9.68 8.70
CA HIS A 184 -0.35 -8.35 8.26
C HIS A 184 0.55 -7.79 7.15
N LEU A 185 1.87 -7.90 7.32
CA LEU A 185 2.83 -7.44 6.33
C LEU A 185 2.75 -8.22 5.00
N SER A 186 2.57 -9.55 5.08
CA SER A 186 2.34 -10.37 3.88
C SER A 186 1.05 -9.98 3.17
N ASN A 187 -0.04 -9.76 3.91
CA ASN A 187 -1.30 -9.36 3.32
C ASN A 187 -1.18 -7.97 2.67
N ALA A 188 -0.44 -7.03 3.25
CA ALA A 188 -0.13 -5.74 2.62
C ALA A 188 0.58 -5.93 1.27
N ALA A 189 1.51 -6.88 1.18
CA ALA A 189 2.20 -7.21 -0.08
C ALA A 189 1.22 -7.77 -1.13
N ASP A 190 0.28 -8.63 -0.72
CA ASP A 190 -0.77 -9.12 -1.62
C ASP A 190 -1.64 -7.97 -2.16
N ARG A 191 -1.92 -6.94 -1.34
CA ARG A 191 -2.65 -5.74 -1.77
C ARG A 191 -1.86 -4.92 -2.79
N VAL A 192 -0.54 -4.82 -2.61
CA VAL A 192 0.36 -4.20 -3.59
C VAL A 192 0.29 -4.94 -4.94
N ASP A 193 0.34 -6.28 -4.95
CA ASP A 193 0.19 -7.04 -6.20
C ASP A 193 -1.19 -6.83 -6.84
N ALA A 194 -2.25 -6.81 -6.04
CA ALA A 194 -3.60 -6.53 -6.53
C ALA A 194 -3.72 -5.13 -7.16
N ALA A 195 -3.12 -4.10 -6.55
CA ALA A 195 -3.06 -2.75 -7.12
C ALA A 195 -2.24 -2.72 -8.42
N ALA A 196 -1.09 -3.41 -8.46
CA ALA A 196 -0.26 -3.52 -9.65
C ALA A 196 -0.99 -4.22 -10.80
N ASN A 197 -1.67 -5.33 -10.54
CA ASN A 197 -2.49 -6.03 -11.52
C ASN A 197 -3.63 -5.14 -12.03
N THR A 198 -4.29 -4.39 -11.15
CA THR A 198 -5.36 -3.45 -11.56
C THR A 198 -4.82 -2.34 -12.47
N ILE A 199 -3.64 -1.79 -12.17
CA ILE A 199 -2.97 -0.82 -13.06
C ILE A 199 -2.68 -1.45 -14.43
N ALA A 200 -2.13 -2.68 -14.46
CA ALA A 200 -1.82 -3.38 -15.69
C ALA A 200 -3.09 -3.66 -16.52
N ASP A 201 -4.17 -4.10 -15.88
CA ASP A 201 -5.46 -4.37 -16.52
C ASP A 201 -6.07 -3.10 -17.15
N ILE A 202 -6.04 -1.96 -16.44
CA ILE A 202 -6.43 -0.66 -17.01
C ILE A 202 -5.59 -0.34 -18.25
N VAL A 203 -4.27 -0.52 -18.16
CA VAL A 203 -3.38 -0.24 -19.30
C VAL A 203 -3.70 -1.13 -20.51
N VAL A 204 -3.98 -2.42 -20.30
CA VAL A 204 -4.32 -3.37 -21.37
C VAL A 204 -5.66 -3.03 -22.04
N LYS A 205 -6.67 -2.63 -21.26
CA LYS A 205 -8.00 -2.31 -21.79
C LYS A 205 -8.05 -1.01 -22.59
N TRP A 206 -7.18 -0.05 -22.26
CA TRP A 206 -7.23 1.31 -22.79
C TRP A 206 -6.06 1.67 -23.73
N MET A 207 -5.24 0.67 -24.09
CA MET A 207 -4.21 0.77 -25.13
C MET A 207 -4.73 0.26 -26.47
#